data_AF-A0A8J4T641-F1
#
_entry.id   AF-A0A8J4T641-F1
#
_cell.length_a   1.000
_cell.length_b   1.000
_cell.length_c   1.000
_cell.angle_alpha   90.00
_cell.angle_beta   90.00
_cell.angle_gamma   90.00
#
_symmetry.space_group_name_H-M   'P 1'
#
loop_
_entity.id
_entity.type
_entity.pdbx_description
1 polymer ?
#
loop_
_entity_poly.entity_id
_entity_poly.type
_entity_poly.pdbx_seq_one_letter_code
_entity_poly.pdbx_strand_id
1 'polypeptide(L)' 'VVCGYCDKDFTEDDTAEVECGHMFHISCLREHSDTQCRKCKKHITQVYKPCGVMA' A
#
# COMPACT_ATOMS: atom_id res chain seq x y z
N VAL A 1 12.25 -2.02 -1.67
CA VAL A 1 10.94 -2.52 -2.18
C VAL A 1 10.28 -1.34 -2.90
N VAL A 2 9.58 -1.54 -4.02
CA VAL A 2 8.96 -0.43 -4.81
C VAL A 2 7.45 -0.62 -4.92
N CYS A 3 6.73 0.49 -5.12
CA CYS A 3 5.28 0.51 -5.27
C CYS A 3 4.83 -0.05 -6.62
N GLY A 4 3.88 -1.00 -6.61
CA GLY A 4 3.33 -1.58 -7.84
C GLY A 4 2.36 -0.67 -8.62
N TYR A 5 2.13 0.56 -8.17
CA TYR A 5 1.29 1.54 -8.87
C TYR A 5 2.10 2.56 -9.67
N CYS A 6 3.13 3.12 -9.05
CA CYS A 6 3.93 4.21 -9.63
C CYS A 6 5.39 3.81 -9.88
N ASP A 7 5.78 2.57 -9.55
CA ASP A 7 7.14 2.04 -9.68
C ASP A 7 8.22 2.85 -8.94
N LYS A 8 7.81 3.71 -8.00
CA LYS A 8 8.69 4.51 -7.15
C LYS A 8 9.04 3.79 -5.85
N ASP A 9 10.18 4.17 -5.29
CA ASP A 9 10.60 3.81 -3.95
C ASP A 9 9.63 4.30 -2.86
N PHE A 10 9.60 3.53 -1.78
CA PHE A 10 8.80 3.79 -0.59
C PHE A 10 9.54 4.78 0.31
N THR A 11 8.95 5.95 0.54
CA THR A 11 9.37 6.88 1.60
C THR A 11 8.63 6.53 2.88
N GLU A 12 9.31 6.55 4.02
CA GLU A 12 8.78 6.07 5.32
C GLU A 12 7.38 6.62 5.67
N ASP A 13 7.07 7.86 5.27
CA ASP A 13 5.82 8.55 5.59
C ASP A 13 4.59 8.18 4.74
N ASP A 14 4.75 7.69 3.51
CA ASP A 14 3.63 7.44 2.58
C ASP A 14 3.48 5.96 2.25
N THR A 15 3.70 5.07 3.23
CA THR A 15 3.68 3.62 2.99
C THR A 15 2.61 2.93 3.81
N ALA A 16 1.89 2.03 3.14
CA ALA A 16 0.82 1.23 3.70
C ALA A 16 1.08 -0.24 3.40
N GLU A 17 1.04 -1.06 4.45
CA GLU A 17 1.00 -2.51 4.30
C GLU A 17 -0.45 -2.98 4.29
N VAL A 18 -0.81 -3.74 3.26
CA VAL A 18 -2.14 -4.34 3.13
C VAL A 18 -2.17 -5.73 3.76
N GLU A 19 -3.36 -6.26 4.04
CA GLU A 19 -3.53 -7.56 4.73
C GLU A 19 -2.81 -8.75 4.06
N CYS A 20 -2.55 -8.68 2.77
CA CYS A 20 -1.78 -9.71 2.07
C CYS A 20 -0.25 -9.58 2.23
N GLY A 21 0.23 -8.63 3.03
CA GLY A 21 1.66 -8.38 3.32
C GLY A 21 2.40 -7.60 2.23
N HIS A 22 1.68 -6.99 1.29
CA HIS A 22 2.30 -6.14 0.26
C HIS A 22 2.28 -4.68 0.69
N MET A 23 3.38 -3.99 0.42
CA MET A 23 3.49 -2.55 0.66
C MET A 23 3.09 -1.77 -0.59
N PHE A 24 2.39 -0.66 -0.40
CA PHE A 24 2.01 0.29 -1.43
C PHE A 24 2.07 1.71 -0.87
N HIS A 25 2.12 2.70 -1.76
CA HIS A 25 1.96 4.09 -1.32
C HIS A 25 0.53 4.36 -0.87
N ILE A 26 0.35 5.09 0.23
CA ILE A 26 -0.99 5.48 0.73
C ILE A 26 -1.68 6.34 -0.32
N SER A 27 -0.97 7.29 -0.91
CA SER A 27 -1.49 8.09 -2.02
C SER A 27 -1.94 7.24 -3.21
N CYS A 28 -1.13 6.26 -3.62
CA CYS A 28 -1.49 5.38 -4.75
C CYS A 28 -2.71 4.49 -4.44
N LEU A 29 -2.77 3.93 -3.22
CA LEU A 29 -3.93 3.16 -2.78
C LEU A 29 -5.21 4.01 -2.77
N ARG A 30 -5.11 5.24 -2.27
CA ARG A 30 -6.25 6.17 -2.21
C ARG A 30 -6.72 6.63 -3.59
N GLU A 31 -5.77 6.95 -4.47
CA GLU A 31 -6.05 7.40 -5.84
C GLU A 31 -6.72 6.32 -6.69
N HIS A 32 -6.23 5.07 -6.62
CA HIS A 32 -6.84 3.96 -7.34
C HIS A 32 -8.07 3.37 -6.63
N SER A 33 -8.20 3.56 -5.31
CA SER A 33 -9.26 2.98 -4.47
C SER A 33 -9.47 1.48 -4.75
N ASP A 34 -8.36 0.78 -5.01
CA ASP A 34 -8.37 -0.61 -5.45
C ASP A 34 -8.76 -1.52 -4.28
N THR A 35 -9.72 -2.40 -4.52
CA THR A 35 -10.14 -3.42 -3.54
C THR A 35 -9.33 -4.71 -3.69
N GLN A 36 -8.36 -4.75 -4.61
CA GLN A 36 -7.55 -5.92 -4.90
C GLN A 36 -6.07 -5.56 -5.01
N CYS A 37 -5.23 -6.42 -4.45
CA CYS A 37 -3.79 -6.25 -4.48
C CYS A 37 -3.27 -6.47 -5.90
N ARG A 38 -2.61 -5.47 -6.49
CA ARG A 38 -2.03 -5.60 -7.84
C ARG A 38 -0.98 -6.71 -7.97
N LYS A 39 -0.31 -7.08 -6.89
CA LYS A 39 0.75 -8.10 -6.88
C LYS A 39 0.21 -9.53 -6.81
N CYS A 40 -0.78 -9.79 -5.94
CA CYS A 40 -1.28 -11.15 -5.70
C CYS A 40 -2.78 -11.34 -5.94
N LYS A 41 -3.49 -10.29 -6.39
CA LYS A 41 -4.93 -10.24 -6.65
C LYS A 41 -5.81 -10.64 -5.46
N LYS A 42 -5.26 -10.66 -4.24
CA LYS A 42 -6.04 -10.84 -3.01
C LYS A 42 -6.87 -9.59 -2.72
N HIS A 43 -8.06 -9.78 -2.16
CA HIS A 43 -8.90 -8.68 -1.70
C HIS A 43 -8.16 -7.88 -0.63
N ILE A 44 -8.18 -6.56 -0.76
CA ILE A 44 -7.66 -5.63 0.23
C ILE A 44 -8.87 -4.93 0.82
N THR A 45 -9.13 -5.13 2.12
CA THR A 45 -10.03 -4.24 2.82
C THR A 45 -9.32 -2.90 3.01
N GLN A 46 -10.03 -1.77 2.89
CA GLN A 46 -9.44 -0.41 3.00
C GLN A 46 -8.80 -0.09 4.37
N VAL A 47 -8.65 -1.09 5.23
CA VAL A 47 -7.94 -1.03 6.50
C VAL A 47 -6.46 -1.32 6.22
N TYR A 48 -5.73 -0.33 5.71
CA TYR A 48 -4.27 -0.40 5.60
C TYR A 48 -3.61 0.22 6.84
N LYS A 49 -2.52 -0.39 7.31
CA LYS A 49 -1.73 0.17 8.42
C LYS A 49 -0.65 1.09 7.83
N PRO A 50 -0.66 2.41 8.13
CA PRO A 50 0.46 3.27 7.80
C PRO A 50 1.70 2.76 8.55
N CYS A 51 2.82 2.58 7.83
CA CYS A 51 4.05 2.04 8.42
C CYS A 51 4.81 3.07 9.29
N GLY A 52 4.31 4.31 9.38
CA GLY A 52 5.02 5.46 9.98
C GLY A 52 4.52 5.96 11.34
N VAL A 53 3.77 5.17 12.11
CA VAL A 53 3.39 5.58 13.49
C VAL A 53 3.98 4.62 14.50
N MET A 54 5.29 4.70 14.70
CA MET A 54 5.88 4.31 15.98
C MET A 54 5.73 5.51 16.92
N ALA A 55 4.85 5.38 17.90
CA ALA A 55 4.84 6.22 19.10
C ALA A 55 6.04 5.88 20.01
#